data_AF-A0A7S7L578-F1
#
_entry.id   AF-A0A7S7L578-F1
#
_cell.length_a   1.000
_cell.length_b   1.000
_cell.length_c   1.000
_cell.angle_alpha   90.00
_cell.angle_beta   90.00
_cell.angle_gamma   90.00
#
_symmetry.space_group_name_H-M   'P 1'
#
loop_
_entity.id
_entity.type
_entity.pdbx_description
1 polymer ?
#
loop_
_entity_poly.entity_id
_entity_poly.type
_entity_poly.pdbx_seq_one_letter_code
_entity_poly.pdbx_strand_id
1 'polypeptide(L)'
;MVKKIIMFLFIGILFIVFYEYQKPIMNSGEAMISAVDCLNNPPNQLGIFADNIEIETIPNENIYTYLSQQDGFYNKLMNKQKWEINLKYGDKAPTVVINAYSGKCINVYGPVN
;
A
#
# COMPACT_ATOMS: atom_id res chain seq x y z
N MET A 1 -5.75 30.08 -32.75
CA MET A 1 -6.70 29.68 -31.69
C MET A 1 -6.44 28.24 -31.23
N VAL A 2 -6.39 27.26 -32.13
CA VAL A 2 -6.10 25.84 -31.82
C VAL A 2 -4.79 25.61 -31.04
N LYS A 3 -3.69 26.30 -31.39
CA LYS A 3 -2.42 26.21 -30.63
C LYS A 3 -2.56 26.60 -29.14
N LYS A 4 -3.38 27.60 -28.82
CA LYS A 4 -3.62 28.02 -27.43
C LYS A 4 -4.46 26.98 -26.67
N ILE A 5 -5.47 26.40 -27.33
CA ILE A 5 -6.29 25.34 -26.75
C ILE A 5 -5.43 24.11 -26.42
N ILE A 6 -4.60 23.66 -27.37
CA ILE A 6 -3.68 22.54 -27.16
C ILE A 6 -2.72 22.83 -26.00
N MET A 7 -2.18 24.05 -25.91
CA MET A 7 -1.30 24.46 -24.82
C MET A 7 -2.01 24.40 -23.46
N PHE A 8 -3.23 24.92 -23.34
CA PHE A 8 -4.01 24.82 -22.09
C PHE A 8 -4.33 23.37 -21.72
N LEU A 9 -4.61 22.53 -22.71
CA LEU A 9 -4.86 21.10 -22.49
C LEU A 9 -3.60 20.40 -21.96
N PHE A 10 -2.44 20.67 -22.55
CA PHE A 10 -1.15 20.15 -22.07
C PHE A 10 -0.83 20.60 -20.65
N ILE A 11 -1.05 21.88 -20.34
CA ILE A 11 -0.86 22.42 -18.99
C ILE A 11 -1.81 21.73 -18.00
N GLY A 12 -3.08 21.54 -18.37
CA GLY A 12 -4.04 20.83 -17.53
C GLY A 12 -3.62 19.38 -17.25
N ILE A 13 -3.15 18.65 -18.26
CA ILE A 13 -2.61 17.29 -18.09
C ILE A 13 -1.40 17.29 -17.17
N LEU A 14 -0.47 18.24 -17.33
CA LEU A 14 0.69 18.39 -16.45
C LEU A 14 0.27 18.58 -15.00
N PHE A 15 -0.70 19.46 -14.72
CA PHE A 15 -1.21 19.66 -13.35
C PHE A 15 -1.81 18.39 -12.76
N ILE A 16 -2.59 17.62 -13.54
CA ILE A 16 -3.17 16.35 -13.08
C ILE A 16 -2.06 15.35 -12.74
N VAL A 17 -1.06 15.21 -13.60
CA VAL A 17 0.07 14.30 -13.36
C VAL A 17 0.85 14.73 -12.11
N PHE A 18 1.15 16.03 -11.97
CA PHE A 18 1.82 16.56 -10.78
C PHE A 18 1.02 16.34 -9.50
N TYR A 19 -0.30 16.53 -9.55
CA TYR A 19 -1.19 16.29 -8.42
C TYR A 19 -1.14 14.83 -7.97
N GLU A 20 -1.26 13.88 -8.89
CA GLU A 20 -1.14 12.44 -8.58
C GLU A 20 0.25 12.09 -8.03
N TYR A 21 1.31 12.70 -8.57
CA TYR A 21 2.70 12.43 -8.15
C TYR A 21 3.04 12.96 -6.75
N GLN A 22 2.39 14.06 -6.32
CA GLN A 22 2.61 14.70 -5.01
C GLN A 22 1.63 14.23 -3.93
N LYS A 23 0.72 13.31 -4.26
CA LYS A 23 -0.26 12.82 -3.30
C LYS A 23 0.45 12.23 -2.08
N PRO A 24 0.08 12.60 -0.85
CA PRO A 24 0.71 12.06 0.35
C PRO A 24 0.45 10.55 0.44
N ILE A 25 1.46 9.83 0.92
CA ILE A 25 1.36 8.41 1.27
C ILE A 25 1.21 8.27 2.79
N MET A 26 0.63 7.14 3.20
CA MET A 26 0.57 6.75 4.59
C MET A 26 1.97 6.64 5.20
N ASN A 27 2.09 7.06 6.45
CA ASN A 27 3.28 6.78 7.24
C ASN A 27 3.32 5.30 7.68
N SER A 28 4.42 4.89 8.30
CA SER A 28 4.60 3.49 8.70
C SER A 28 3.58 3.02 9.74
N GLY A 29 3.13 3.89 10.66
CA GLY A 29 2.11 3.53 11.66
C GLY A 29 0.73 3.30 11.03
N GLU A 30 0.30 4.19 10.14
CA GLU A 30 -0.93 4.02 9.35
C GLU A 30 -0.87 2.75 8.48
N ALA A 31 0.31 2.45 7.93
CA ALA A 31 0.55 1.24 7.17
C ALA A 31 0.45 -0.03 8.03
N MET A 32 0.98 -0.01 9.26
CA MET A 32 0.86 -1.13 10.20
C MET A 32 -0.60 -1.38 10.59
N ILE A 33 -1.36 -0.33 10.92
CA ILE A 33 -2.80 -0.44 11.22
C ILE A 33 -3.55 -1.07 10.05
N SER A 34 -3.29 -0.58 8.82
CA SER A 34 -3.90 -1.14 7.61
C SER A 34 -3.48 -2.59 7.34
N ALA A 35 -2.26 -2.98 7.72
CA ALA A 35 -1.78 -4.36 7.57
C ALA A 35 -2.51 -5.32 8.52
N VAL A 36 -2.70 -4.91 9.78
CA VAL A 36 -3.48 -5.67 10.77
C VAL A 36 -4.94 -5.77 10.33
N ASP A 37 -5.54 -4.68 9.83
CA ASP A 37 -6.89 -4.71 9.27
C ASP A 37 -6.99 -5.67 8.07
N CYS A 38 -5.98 -5.74 7.19
CA CYS A 38 -5.97 -6.73 6.12
C CYS A 38 -5.99 -8.18 6.64
N LEU A 39 -5.24 -8.48 7.70
CA LEU A 39 -5.21 -9.83 8.26
C LEU A 39 -6.50 -10.20 9.00
N ASN A 40 -7.13 -9.22 9.65
CA ASN A 40 -8.40 -9.42 10.35
C ASN A 40 -9.60 -9.44 9.40
N ASN A 41 -9.54 -8.70 8.29
CA ASN A 41 -10.61 -8.56 7.31
C ASN A 41 -10.07 -8.79 5.88
N PRO A 42 -9.55 -9.99 5.56
CA PRO A 42 -8.90 -10.21 4.29
C PRO A 42 -9.91 -10.16 3.12
N PRO A 43 -9.56 -9.49 2.01
CA PRO A 43 -10.37 -9.57 0.80
C PRO A 43 -10.54 -11.02 0.33
N ASN A 44 -11.77 -11.43 0.01
CA ASN A 44 -12.10 -12.80 -0.43
C ASN A 44 -11.19 -13.34 -1.54
N GLN A 45 -10.70 -12.45 -2.42
CA GLN A 45 -9.79 -12.79 -3.53
C GLN A 45 -8.40 -13.30 -3.09
N LEU A 46 -7.99 -13.04 -1.84
CA LEU A 46 -6.68 -13.48 -1.34
C LEU A 46 -6.68 -14.93 -0.82
N GLY A 47 -7.85 -15.51 -0.56
CA GLY A 47 -7.96 -16.91 -0.14
C GLY A 47 -7.32 -17.23 1.22
N ILE A 48 -7.12 -16.22 2.08
CA ILE A 48 -6.64 -16.39 3.46
C ILE A 48 -7.80 -16.22 4.45
N PHE A 49 -7.67 -16.85 5.62
CA PHE A 49 -8.63 -16.72 6.70
C PHE A 49 -8.35 -15.46 7.52
N ALA A 50 -9.41 -14.88 8.08
CA ALA A 50 -9.32 -13.80 9.03
C ALA A 50 -8.60 -14.27 10.31
N ASP A 51 -7.63 -13.47 10.75
CA ASP A 51 -7.09 -13.55 12.10
C ASP A 51 -7.85 -12.59 13.05
N ASN A 52 -7.55 -12.64 14.35
CA ASN A 52 -8.05 -11.66 15.32
C ASN A 52 -6.87 -11.07 16.09
N ILE A 53 -6.15 -10.16 15.43
CA ILE A 53 -4.92 -9.54 15.91
C ILE A 53 -5.25 -8.16 16.48
N GLU A 54 -4.78 -7.91 17.69
CA GLU A 54 -4.70 -6.57 18.27
C GLU A 54 -3.28 -6.04 18.06
N ILE A 55 -3.14 -4.92 17.35
CA ILE A 55 -1.81 -4.37 16.99
C ILE A 55 -0.93 -4.10 18.22
N GLU A 56 -1.54 -3.72 19.34
CA GLU A 56 -0.88 -3.43 20.62
C GLU A 56 -0.19 -4.67 21.22
N THR A 57 -0.59 -5.87 20.79
CA THR A 57 0.00 -7.13 21.25
C THR A 57 1.25 -7.55 20.48
N ILE A 58 1.55 -6.88 19.35
CA ILE A 58 2.73 -7.16 18.53
C ILE A 58 3.86 -6.22 18.95
N PRO A 59 4.99 -6.73 19.47
CA PRO A 59 6.15 -5.92 19.80
C PRO A 59 6.73 -5.21 18.57
N ASN A 60 7.22 -3.97 18.73
CA ASN A 60 7.74 -3.18 17.61
C ASN A 60 8.93 -3.89 16.90
N GLU A 61 9.74 -4.66 17.63
CA GLU A 61 10.85 -5.46 17.09
C GLU A 61 10.40 -6.61 16.16
N ASN A 62 9.11 -6.95 16.19
CA ASN A 62 8.49 -7.97 15.37
C ASN A 62 7.78 -7.38 14.14
N ILE A 63 7.90 -6.07 13.93
CA ILE A 63 7.30 -5.36 12.81
C ILE A 63 8.41 -4.75 11.96
N TYR A 64 8.48 -5.17 10.70
CA TYR A 64 9.40 -4.59 9.73
C TYR A 64 8.60 -4.00 8.58
N THR A 65 8.76 -2.70 8.35
CA THR A 65 8.08 -2.00 7.26
C THR A 65 9.07 -1.58 6.19
N TYR A 66 8.74 -1.88 4.94
CA TYR A 66 9.53 -1.50 3.78
C TYR A 66 8.64 -0.78 2.77
N LEU A 67 9.01 0.46 2.42
CA LEU A 67 8.36 1.22 1.38
C LEU A 67 9.06 0.94 0.06
N SER A 68 8.30 0.56 -0.97
CA SER A 68 8.85 0.32 -2.30
C SER A 68 7.88 0.70 -3.40
N GLN A 69 8.39 0.80 -4.61
CA GLN A 69 7.57 1.05 -5.78
C GLN A 69 6.78 -0.21 -6.16
N GLN A 70 5.53 -0.04 -6.57
CA GLN A 70 4.71 -1.12 -7.11
C GLN A 70 5.22 -1.58 -8.48
N ASP A 71 5.15 -2.89 -8.71
CA ASP A 71 5.54 -3.50 -9.98
C ASP A 71 4.58 -3.16 -11.13
N GLY A 72 5.09 -3.20 -12.36
CA GLY A 72 4.31 -2.91 -13.59
C GLY A 72 4.59 -1.54 -14.19
N PHE A 73 4.52 -1.45 -15.53
CA PHE A 73 4.90 -0.24 -16.29
C PHE A 73 4.15 1.01 -15.82
N TYR A 74 2.81 0.92 -15.73
CA TYR A 74 1.97 2.06 -15.32
C TYR A 74 2.24 2.49 -13.88
N ASN A 75 2.47 1.54 -12.97
CA ASN A 75 2.77 1.84 -11.58
C ASN A 75 4.12 2.55 -11.43
N LYS A 76 5.13 2.12 -12.20
CA LYS A 76 6.43 2.80 -12.26
C LYS A 76 6.33 4.20 -12.86
N LEU A 77 5.59 4.36 -13.95
CA LEU A 77 5.37 5.65 -14.60
C LEU A 77 4.68 6.66 -13.66
N MET A 78 3.68 6.20 -12.91
CA MET A 78 2.91 7.02 -11.98
C MET A 78 3.50 7.05 -10.56
N ASN A 79 4.70 6.50 -10.38
CA ASN A 79 5.40 6.40 -9.10
C ASN A 79 4.57 5.80 -7.94
N LYS A 80 3.70 4.84 -8.24
CA LYS A 80 2.84 4.24 -7.23
C LYS A 80 3.66 3.44 -6.22
N GLN A 81 3.55 3.80 -4.95
CA GLN A 81 4.22 3.14 -3.84
C GLN A 81 3.35 2.06 -3.16
N LYS A 82 3.99 1.07 -2.57
CA LYS A 82 3.41 0.04 -1.70
C LYS A 82 4.21 -0.05 -0.41
N TRP A 83 3.52 -0.38 0.66
CA TRP A 83 4.17 -0.83 1.89
C TRP A 83 4.18 -2.35 1.93
N GLU A 84 5.32 -2.92 2.30
CA GLU A 84 5.45 -4.32 2.67
C GLU A 84 5.71 -4.37 4.18
N ILE A 85 4.82 -5.02 4.92
CA ILE A 85 4.84 -5.08 6.38
C ILE A 85 5.02 -6.54 6.77
N ASN A 86 6.20 -6.89 7.27
CA ASN A 86 6.45 -8.18 7.89
C ASN A 86 6.03 -8.11 9.36
N LEU A 87 5.13 -9.01 9.76
CA LEU A 87 4.62 -9.12 11.11
C LEU A 87 5.03 -10.48 11.67
N LYS A 88 5.49 -10.54 12.91
CA LYS A 88 5.72 -11.80 13.63
C LYS A 88 4.86 -11.85 14.89
N TYR A 89 3.97 -12.82 14.97
CA TYR A 89 3.08 -13.02 16.10
C TYR A 89 2.67 -14.50 16.20
N GLY A 90 2.71 -15.05 17.43
CA GLY A 90 2.57 -16.50 17.63
C GLY A 90 3.59 -17.27 16.78
N ASP A 91 3.11 -18.27 16.05
CA ASP A 91 3.91 -19.07 15.11
C ASP A 91 3.87 -18.53 13.66
N LYS A 92 3.25 -17.36 13.44
CA LYS A 92 3.05 -16.75 12.11
C LYS A 92 4.07 -15.66 11.83
N ALA A 93 4.42 -15.52 10.55
CA ALA A 93 5.37 -14.51 10.08
C ALA A 93 4.97 -13.90 8.71
N PRO A 94 3.71 -13.43 8.53
CA PRO A 94 3.24 -12.97 7.23
C PRO A 94 3.92 -11.67 6.80
N THR A 95 3.97 -11.48 5.49
CA THR A 95 4.25 -10.19 4.85
C THR A 95 2.98 -9.71 4.18
N VAL A 96 2.47 -8.57 4.66
CA VAL A 96 1.28 -7.91 4.12
C VAL A 96 1.72 -6.80 3.18
N VAL A 97 1.18 -6.82 1.96
CA VAL A 97 1.42 -5.80 0.95
C VAL A 97 0.19 -4.91 0.85
N ILE A 98 0.36 -3.61 1.09
CA ILE A 98 -0.73 -2.64 1.00
C ILE A 98 -0.39 -1.50 0.05
N ASN A 99 -1.41 -0.89 -0.53
CA ASN A 99 -1.28 0.32 -1.32
C ASN A 99 -0.93 1.50 -0.39
N ALA A 100 0.19 2.18 -0.63
CA ALA A 100 0.68 3.24 0.25
C ALA A 100 -0.19 4.50 0.28
N TYR A 101 -1.10 4.70 -0.68
CA TYR A 101 -1.99 5.86 -0.73
C TYR A 101 -3.37 5.59 -0.15
N SER A 102 -3.81 4.32 -0.13
CA SER A 102 -5.21 3.99 0.18
C SER A 102 -5.39 2.99 1.31
N GLY A 103 -4.33 2.40 1.87
CA GLY A 103 -4.46 1.33 2.88
C GLY A 103 -4.91 0.00 2.30
N LYS A 104 -5.35 -0.04 1.04
CA LYS A 104 -5.97 -1.23 0.45
C LYS A 104 -5.00 -2.40 0.44
N CYS A 105 -5.45 -3.54 0.95
CA CYS A 105 -4.68 -4.78 0.88
C CYS A 105 -4.54 -5.27 -0.55
N ILE A 106 -3.30 -5.49 -0.95
CA ILE A 106 -2.91 -5.95 -2.29
C ILE A 106 -2.64 -7.45 -2.24
N ASN A 107 -1.86 -7.91 -1.26
CA ASN A 107 -1.45 -9.31 -1.15
C ASN A 107 -1.01 -9.64 0.28
N VAL A 108 -1.03 -10.91 0.62
CA VAL A 108 -0.43 -11.46 1.85
C VAL A 108 0.32 -12.72 1.48
N TYR A 109 1.56 -12.86 1.95
CA TYR A 109 2.39 -14.04 1.68
C TYR A 109 3.29 -14.39 2.87
N GLY A 110 3.90 -15.57 2.84
CA GLY A 110 4.69 -16.10 3.96
C GLY A 110 3.85 -16.97 4.91
N PRO A 111 4.38 -17.34 6.09
CA PRO A 111 3.69 -18.18 7.06
C PRO A 111 2.47 -17.47 7.64
N VAL A 112 1.29 -17.81 7.12
CA VAL A 112 -0.02 -17.27 7.50
C VAL A 112 -0.87 -18.26 8.30
N ASN A 113 -0.44 -19.52 8.40
CA ASN A 113 -1.11 -20.65 9.07
C ASN A 113 -0.12 -21.46 9.89
#